data_AF-A0A5M9JHL6-F1
#
_entry.id   AF-A0A5M9JHL6-F1
#
_cell.length_a   1.000
_cell.length_b   1.000
_cell.length_c   1.000
_cell.angle_alpha   90.00
_cell.angle_beta   90.00
_cell.angle_gamma   90.00
#
_symmetry.space_group_name_H-M   'P 1'
#
loop_
_entity.id
_entity.type
_entity.pdbx_description
1 polymer ?
#
loop_
_entity_poly.entity_id
_entity_poly.type
_entity_poly.pdbx_seq_one_letter_code
_entity_poly.pdbx_strand_id
1 'polypeptide(L)'
;MSETNYYSTTSPTFTKSKMPFSWPSIPNPIPRRVRRRLRSKFRSNASPASSIASIETSFNPKDTLRALRSHRWSVYDGQYLILIIIAIFSLSISQAPGPLMKTGAATLLMLALLMPVTRQFFLPVLPIFTWLVFFFNARFIPAEYRPHIWVKVLPALENIFYGANISNILSAHQYVVLDVLAWLPYGILHFGGPFVWAALMFLFGPPGTVPVFARTFGYLNIVGVAIQLIFPCSPPWYENLYGLAPANYSMEGSPAGLARIDLLFGFDMYTTNFTASPLVFGAFPSLHSGNAVLEALFMSHCFPKLRPFVIAYAMWMWWATMYLSHHYAVDLVAGGFLAAIAFYISKTNFLPRMQPGKMFRWDYDYVERGDAPTGIYEYGLAVLEQDFRHDSSDEWTMGSSSSFSSGSRSPTDENGSAWEGDTLASQASDSELSEVIHTSDFYPNSTSNTGIICIPGRFDHLYIYHFLTAFGTIQFEDLDTGVPYSIY
;
A
#
# COMPACT_ATOMS: atom_id res chain seq x y z
N MET A 1 -16.39 38.17 71.66
CA MET A 1 -17.01 39.00 70.62
C MET A 1 -16.11 38.96 69.40
N SER A 2 -16.61 38.33 68.35
CA SER A 2 -15.99 38.13 67.06
C SER A 2 -16.00 39.41 66.24
N GLU A 3 -14.92 39.72 65.54
CA GLU A 3 -15.06 40.36 64.23
C GLU A 3 -13.92 39.94 63.29
N THR A 4 -14.36 39.48 62.13
CA THR A 4 -13.66 38.61 61.20
C THR A 4 -13.19 39.46 60.04
N ASN A 5 -11.90 39.42 59.72
CA ASN A 5 -11.32 40.04 58.54
C ASN A 5 -11.91 39.42 57.26
N TYR A 6 -12.73 40.17 56.52
CA TYR A 6 -13.12 39.84 55.16
C TYR A 6 -12.15 40.49 54.16
N TYR A 7 -11.31 39.67 53.53
CA TYR A 7 -10.58 40.02 52.32
C TYR A 7 -11.53 40.01 51.13
N SER A 8 -11.70 41.15 50.45
CA SER A 8 -12.38 41.22 49.15
C SER A 8 -11.39 40.90 48.02
N THR A 9 -11.45 39.69 47.49
CA THR A 9 -10.74 39.29 46.26
C THR A 9 -11.48 39.81 45.03
N THR A 10 -11.07 40.97 44.52
CA THR A 10 -11.45 41.43 43.17
C THR A 10 -10.69 40.61 42.12
N SER A 11 -11.40 39.75 41.38
CA SER A 11 -10.88 39.07 40.20
C SER A 11 -10.74 40.04 39.02
N PRO A 12 -9.61 40.07 38.28
CA PRO A 12 -9.54 40.82 37.04
C PRO A 12 -10.29 40.07 35.94
N THR A 13 -11.40 40.65 35.48
CA THR A 13 -12.16 40.15 34.33
C THR A 13 -11.34 40.38 33.07
N PHE A 14 -10.77 39.32 32.51
CA PHE A 14 -10.05 39.37 31.24
C PHE A 14 -11.07 39.55 30.10
N THR A 15 -11.36 40.79 29.72
CA THR A 15 -12.15 41.10 28.53
C THR A 15 -11.35 40.72 27.30
N LYS A 16 -11.72 39.62 26.63
CA LYS A 16 -11.20 39.26 25.30
C LYS A 16 -11.34 40.45 24.35
N SER A 17 -10.22 40.95 23.85
CA SER A 17 -10.20 41.88 22.73
C SER A 17 -10.86 41.22 21.52
N LYS A 18 -11.98 41.80 21.05
CA LYS A 18 -12.60 41.40 19.79
C LYS A 18 -11.69 41.92 18.68
N MET A 19 -10.94 41.03 18.03
CA MET A 19 -10.24 41.37 16.80
C MET A 19 -11.27 41.78 15.72
N PRO A 20 -11.08 42.88 14.98
CA PRO A 20 -12.08 43.44 14.07
C PRO A 20 -12.19 42.71 12.73
N PHE A 21 -11.66 41.48 12.61
CA PHE A 21 -11.70 40.69 11.39
C PHE A 21 -12.27 39.30 11.67
N SER A 22 -13.59 39.14 11.53
CA SER A 22 -14.20 37.83 11.41
C SER A 22 -14.09 37.37 9.96
N TRP A 23 -13.25 36.37 9.69
CA TRP A 23 -13.29 35.67 8.42
C TRP A 23 -14.71 35.18 8.14
N PRO A 24 -15.29 35.42 6.94
CA PRO A 24 -16.57 34.84 6.57
C PRO A 24 -16.46 33.32 6.74
N SER A 25 -17.30 32.75 7.60
CA SER A 25 -17.34 31.30 7.78
C SER A 25 -17.72 30.68 6.43
N ILE A 26 -16.78 30.00 5.78
CA ILE A 26 -17.04 29.22 4.58
C ILE A 26 -18.22 28.29 4.93
N PRO A 27 -19.37 28.40 4.23
CA PRO A 27 -20.50 27.53 4.51
C PRO A 27 -20.05 26.10 4.29
N ASN A 28 -20.07 25.33 5.37
CA ASN A 28 -19.59 23.96 5.35
C ASN A 28 -20.49 23.17 4.38
N PRO A 29 -19.95 22.58 3.29
CA PRO A 29 -20.76 22.02 2.20
C PRO A 29 -21.59 20.81 2.62
N ILE A 30 -21.34 20.28 3.82
CA ILE A 30 -22.03 19.11 4.38
C ILE A 30 -23.20 19.57 5.26
N PRO A 31 -24.45 19.13 4.97
CA PRO A 31 -25.62 19.47 5.78
C PRO A 31 -25.45 19.16 7.28
N ARG A 32 -25.91 20.07 8.15
CA ARG A 32 -25.77 19.94 9.61
C ARG A 32 -26.30 18.61 10.17
N ARG A 33 -27.37 18.06 9.59
CA ARG A 33 -27.96 16.76 9.97
C ARG A 33 -26.99 15.60 9.71
N VAL A 34 -26.38 15.56 8.53
CA VAL A 34 -25.37 14.55 8.16
C VAL A 34 -24.17 14.65 9.08
N ARG A 35 -23.68 15.87 9.35
CA ARG A 35 -22.57 16.10 10.29
C ARG A 35 -22.88 15.64 11.70
N ARG A 36 -24.09 15.90 12.22
CA ARG A 36 -24.51 15.43 13.55
C ARG A 36 -24.58 13.90 13.60
N ARG A 37 -25.10 13.26 12.56
CA ARG A 37 -25.19 11.80 12.43
C ARG A 37 -23.81 11.13 12.33
N LEU A 38 -22.90 11.72 11.55
CA LEU A 38 -21.52 11.26 11.46
C LEU A 38 -20.81 11.44 12.81
N ARG A 39 -20.90 12.62 13.44
CA ARG A 39 -20.31 12.87 14.76
C ARG A 39 -20.87 11.95 15.85
N SER A 40 -22.17 11.67 15.83
CA SER A 40 -22.78 10.76 16.80
C SER A 40 -22.30 9.33 16.58
N LYS A 41 -22.20 8.86 15.32
CA LYS A 41 -21.63 7.54 15.00
C LYS A 41 -20.17 7.42 15.42
N PHE A 42 -19.35 8.43 15.12
CA PHE A 42 -17.94 8.45 15.52
C PHE A 42 -17.75 8.47 17.05
N ARG A 43 -18.65 9.14 17.79
CA ARG A 43 -18.60 9.16 19.27
C ARG A 43 -19.21 7.92 19.92
N SER A 44 -20.20 7.29 19.30
CA SER A 44 -20.82 6.07 19.84
C SER A 44 -19.98 4.82 19.62
N ASN A 45 -19.14 4.81 18.58
CA ASN A 45 -18.26 3.68 18.27
C ASN A 45 -16.87 3.79 18.89
N ALA A 46 -16.52 4.93 19.49
CA ALA A 46 -15.28 5.04 20.25
C ALA A 46 -15.46 4.27 21.55
N SER A 47 -14.90 3.05 21.59
CA SER A 47 -14.67 2.33 22.84
C SER A 47 -13.99 3.27 23.84
N PRO A 48 -14.56 3.49 25.05
CA PRO A 48 -13.96 4.34 26.07
C PRO A 48 -12.52 3.94 26.45
N ALA A 49 -12.09 2.73 26.08
CA ALA A 49 -10.81 2.13 26.40
C ALA A 49 -9.77 2.14 25.26
N SER A 50 -10.13 2.50 24.02
CA SER A 50 -9.22 2.37 22.87
C SER A 50 -8.44 3.66 22.59
N SER A 51 -7.21 3.77 23.12
CA SER A 51 -6.24 4.81 22.73
C SER A 51 -5.54 4.49 21.40
N ILE A 52 -5.80 3.33 20.78
CA ILE A 52 -5.02 2.82 19.66
C ILE A 52 -5.23 3.62 18.36
N ALA A 53 -6.40 4.24 18.22
CA ALA A 53 -6.75 5.11 17.10
C ALA A 53 -6.48 6.60 17.39
N SER A 54 -6.01 6.93 18.61
CA SER A 54 -5.77 8.32 19.01
C SER A 54 -4.65 8.97 18.20
N ILE A 55 -4.76 10.27 18.01
CA ILE A 55 -3.78 11.10 17.30
C ILE A 55 -2.93 11.80 18.36
N GLU A 56 -1.62 11.82 18.17
CA GLU A 56 -0.72 12.51 19.08
C GLU A 56 -0.93 14.04 18.98
N THR A 57 -1.06 14.71 20.12
CA THR A 57 -1.34 16.16 20.17
C THR A 57 -0.31 16.92 21.00
N SER A 58 0.66 16.23 21.62
CA SER A 58 1.71 16.86 22.40
C SER A 58 2.66 17.69 21.54
N PHE A 59 2.94 18.90 22.02
CA PHE A 59 3.98 19.80 21.52
C PHE A 59 5.24 19.76 22.41
N ASN A 60 5.37 18.79 23.31
CA ASN A 60 6.52 18.71 24.20
C ASN A 60 7.59 17.77 23.61
N PRO A 61 8.77 18.28 23.21
CA PRO A 61 9.83 17.45 22.63
C PRO A 61 10.37 16.39 23.62
N LYS A 62 10.19 16.60 24.93
CA LYS A 62 10.59 15.62 25.96
C LYS A 62 9.85 14.28 25.80
N ASP A 63 8.64 14.28 25.26
CA ASP A 63 7.85 13.06 25.06
C ASP A 63 8.46 12.20 23.95
N THR A 64 8.90 12.83 22.86
CA THR A 64 9.66 12.15 21.80
C THR A 64 10.98 11.59 22.33
N LEU A 65 11.73 12.39 23.09
CA LEU A 65 13.01 11.95 23.67
C LEU A 65 12.82 10.79 24.66
N ARG A 66 11.77 10.83 25.48
CA ARG A 66 11.41 9.73 26.39
C ARG A 66 11.05 8.47 25.60
N ALA A 67 10.20 8.60 24.58
CA ALA A 67 9.81 7.49 23.72
C ALA A 67 11.03 6.85 23.02
N LEU A 68 11.97 7.66 22.53
CA LEU A 68 13.20 7.19 21.90
C LEU A 68 14.11 6.47 22.90
N ARG A 69 14.26 6.99 24.13
CA ARG A 69 15.05 6.33 25.20
C ARG A 69 14.45 5.01 25.65
N SER A 70 13.13 4.88 25.61
CA SER A 70 12.42 3.64 25.94
C SER A 70 12.23 2.69 24.75
N HIS A 71 12.69 3.07 23.55
CA HIS A 71 12.51 2.25 22.35
C HIS A 71 13.32 0.97 22.45
N ARG A 72 12.67 -0.16 22.16
CA ARG A 72 13.34 -1.46 22.06
C ARG A 72 13.80 -1.65 20.63
N TRP A 73 15.09 -1.45 20.40
CA TRP A 73 15.71 -1.59 19.09
C TRP A 73 15.52 -2.99 18.53
N SER A 74 15.24 -3.04 17.23
CA SER A 74 15.00 -4.24 16.44
C SER A 74 15.85 -4.19 15.17
N VAL A 75 15.99 -5.33 14.48
CA VAL A 75 16.70 -5.40 13.19
C VAL A 75 16.08 -4.44 12.16
N TYR A 76 14.77 -4.21 12.22
CA TYR A 76 14.06 -3.30 11.33
C TYR A 76 14.44 -1.83 11.52
N ASP A 77 15.02 -1.44 12.66
CA ASP A 77 15.50 -0.07 12.86
C ASP A 77 16.76 0.23 12.03
N GLY A 78 17.46 -0.80 11.53
CA GLY A 78 18.58 -0.65 10.59
C GLY A 78 18.20 0.06 9.29
N GLN A 79 16.90 0.11 8.96
CA GLN A 79 16.39 0.86 7.81
C GLN A 79 16.77 2.36 7.86
N TYR A 80 16.85 2.96 9.05
CA TYR A 80 17.19 4.38 9.19
C TYR A 80 18.65 4.65 8.82
N LEU A 81 19.55 3.68 9.03
CA LEU A 81 20.93 3.79 8.57
C LEU A 81 20.99 3.82 7.03
N ILE A 82 20.19 2.98 6.36
CA ILE A 82 20.08 2.97 4.90
C ILE A 82 19.58 4.33 4.40
N LEU A 83 18.52 4.88 5.01
CA LEU A 83 17.99 6.20 4.64
C LEU A 83 19.04 7.31 4.85
N ILE A 84 19.79 7.27 5.96
CA ILE A 84 20.86 8.23 6.25
C ILE A 84 21.96 8.15 5.18
N ILE A 85 22.40 6.94 4.80
CA ILE A 85 23.43 6.75 3.76
C ILE A 85 22.97 7.36 2.44
N ILE A 86 21.74 7.04 1.99
CA ILE A 86 21.18 7.56 0.75
C ILE A 86 21.02 9.09 0.81
N ALA A 87 20.56 9.62 1.95
CA ALA A 87 20.41 11.06 2.15
C ALA A 87 21.76 11.78 2.11
N ILE A 88 22.78 11.25 2.79
CA ILE A 88 24.14 11.82 2.77
C ILE A 88 24.70 11.81 1.35
N PHE A 89 24.60 10.68 0.65
CA PHE A 89 25.01 10.57 -0.75
C PHE A 89 24.28 11.60 -1.62
N SER A 90 22.96 11.69 -1.50
CA SER A 90 22.16 12.62 -2.32
C SER A 90 22.51 14.07 -2.04
N LEU A 91 22.74 14.43 -0.77
CA LEU A 91 23.11 15.79 -0.36
C LEU A 91 24.55 16.15 -0.74
N SER A 92 25.47 15.18 -0.80
CA SER A 92 26.87 15.44 -1.17
C SER A 92 27.04 15.76 -2.65
N ILE A 93 26.27 15.13 -3.53
CA ILE A 93 26.28 15.41 -4.98
C ILE A 93 25.37 16.58 -5.38
N SER A 94 24.49 17.00 -4.48
CA SER A 94 23.47 17.98 -4.80
C SER A 94 24.07 19.35 -5.13
N GLN A 95 23.77 19.89 -6.32
CA GLN A 95 24.21 21.23 -6.72
C GLN A 95 23.17 22.33 -6.42
N ALA A 96 21.90 21.97 -6.35
CA ALA A 96 20.79 22.87 -6.02
C ALA A 96 19.75 22.16 -5.13
N PRO A 97 19.03 22.86 -4.24
CA PRO A 97 19.18 24.27 -3.90
C PRO A 97 20.47 24.55 -3.11
N GLY A 98 20.79 25.82 -2.84
CA GLY A 98 22.03 26.21 -2.14
C GLY A 98 22.14 25.63 -0.71
N PRO A 99 23.35 25.64 -0.11
CA PRO A 99 23.60 25.00 1.20
C PRO A 99 22.64 25.47 2.31
N LEU A 100 22.29 26.76 2.35
CA LEU A 100 21.37 27.31 3.36
C LEU A 100 19.95 26.73 3.29
N MET A 101 19.44 26.51 2.07
CA MET A 101 18.12 25.90 1.92
C MET A 101 18.13 24.42 2.32
N LYS A 102 19.22 23.70 1.98
CA LYS A 102 19.40 22.30 2.38
C LYS A 102 19.49 22.15 3.89
N THR A 103 20.33 22.95 4.54
CA THR A 103 20.46 22.93 6.01
C THR A 103 19.16 23.37 6.68
N GLY A 104 18.50 24.42 6.17
CA GLY A 104 17.18 24.85 6.64
C GLY A 104 16.12 23.75 6.54
N ALA A 105 16.01 23.06 5.39
CA ALA A 105 15.08 21.95 5.20
C ALA A 105 15.39 20.77 6.14
N ALA A 106 16.67 20.40 6.29
CA ALA A 106 17.09 19.35 7.21
C ALA A 106 16.78 19.71 8.67
N THR A 107 17.05 20.95 9.09
CA THR A 107 16.69 21.44 10.43
C THR A 107 15.18 21.42 10.65
N LEU A 108 14.38 21.87 9.68
CA LEU A 108 12.91 21.81 9.76
C LEU A 108 12.40 20.37 9.88
N LEU A 109 12.97 19.43 9.12
CA LEU A 109 12.63 18.02 9.24
C LEU A 109 12.99 17.47 10.62
N MET A 110 14.18 17.79 11.15
CA MET A 110 14.59 17.37 12.49
C MET A 110 13.68 17.93 13.58
N LEU A 111 13.27 19.20 13.48
CA LEU A 111 12.28 19.80 14.39
C LEU A 111 10.93 19.10 14.27
N ALA A 112 10.49 18.79 13.05
CA ALA A 112 9.23 18.08 12.81
C ALA A 112 9.25 16.64 13.35
N LEU A 113 10.40 15.95 13.32
CA LEU A 113 10.58 14.63 13.93
C LEU A 113 10.69 14.71 15.47
N LEU A 114 11.19 15.80 16.01
CA LEU A 114 11.32 16.01 17.45
C LEU A 114 9.96 16.26 18.11
N MET A 115 9.05 16.94 17.43
CA MET A 115 7.73 17.30 17.95
C MET A 115 6.73 16.13 17.79
N PRO A 116 6.15 15.57 18.87
CA PRO A 116 5.29 14.38 18.80
C PRO A 116 4.11 14.51 17.82
N VAL A 117 3.43 15.67 17.86
CA VAL A 117 2.29 15.99 16.99
C VAL A 117 2.61 15.91 15.49
N THR A 118 3.83 16.28 15.07
CA THR A 118 4.25 16.21 13.65
C THR A 118 4.97 14.91 13.34
N ARG A 119 5.72 14.35 14.31
CA ARG A 119 6.51 13.12 14.14
C ARG A 119 5.67 11.95 13.63
N GLN A 120 4.43 11.81 14.11
CA GLN A 120 3.53 10.73 13.68
C GLN A 120 3.25 10.73 12.15
N PHE A 121 3.41 11.87 11.49
CA PHE A 121 3.32 12.01 10.04
C PHE A 121 4.71 11.91 9.37
N PHE A 122 5.70 12.67 9.87
CA PHE A 122 7.00 12.76 9.20
C PHE A 122 7.83 11.48 9.30
N LEU A 123 7.75 10.75 10.42
CA LEU A 123 8.55 9.54 10.63
C LEU A 123 8.18 8.44 9.61
N PRO A 124 6.90 8.09 9.37
CA PRO A 124 6.54 7.13 8.32
C PRO A 124 6.81 7.60 6.89
N VAL A 125 6.85 8.92 6.64
CA VAL A 125 7.07 9.51 5.31
C VAL A 125 8.57 9.65 4.98
N LEU A 126 9.48 9.39 5.93
CA LEU A 126 10.93 9.48 5.69
C LEU A 126 11.43 8.72 4.45
N PRO A 127 10.99 7.49 4.15
CA PRO A 127 11.39 6.80 2.91
C PRO A 127 10.92 7.54 1.65
N ILE A 128 9.75 8.17 1.66
CA ILE A 128 9.25 8.98 0.53
C ILE A 128 10.13 10.21 0.35
N PHE A 129 10.44 10.94 1.42
CA PHE A 129 11.33 12.11 1.32
C PHE A 129 12.73 11.71 0.85
N THR A 130 13.25 10.59 1.33
CA THR A 130 14.54 10.06 0.91
C THR A 130 14.50 9.70 -0.58
N TRP A 131 13.44 9.04 -1.05
CA TRP A 131 13.23 8.78 -2.47
C TRP A 131 13.20 10.07 -3.30
N LEU A 132 12.40 11.07 -2.92
CA LEU A 132 12.28 12.31 -3.69
C LEU A 132 13.63 13.05 -3.80
N VAL A 133 14.37 13.09 -2.70
CA VAL A 133 15.72 13.68 -2.67
C VAL A 133 16.68 12.85 -3.52
N PHE A 134 16.62 11.52 -3.44
CA PHE A 134 17.49 10.62 -4.22
C PHE A 134 17.23 10.73 -5.73
N PHE A 135 15.96 10.65 -6.14
CA PHE A 135 15.51 10.82 -7.52
C PHE A 135 15.94 12.17 -8.09
N PHE A 136 15.67 13.26 -7.37
CA PHE A 136 16.02 14.60 -7.83
C PHE A 136 17.53 14.79 -8.00
N ASN A 137 18.33 14.25 -7.09
CA ASN A 137 19.79 14.40 -7.14
C ASN A 137 20.48 13.44 -8.10
N ALA A 138 19.79 12.41 -8.61
CA ALA A 138 20.30 11.49 -9.61
C ALA A 138 20.87 12.22 -10.85
N ARG A 139 20.30 13.37 -11.21
CA ARG A 139 20.78 14.20 -12.33
C ARG A 139 22.17 14.80 -12.13
N PHE A 140 22.61 14.96 -10.89
CA PHE A 140 23.92 15.52 -10.56
C PHE A 140 25.03 14.47 -10.54
N ILE A 141 24.71 13.19 -10.73
CA ILE A 141 25.72 12.13 -10.87
C ILE A 141 26.47 12.37 -12.19
N PRO A 142 27.81 12.55 -12.17
CA PRO A 142 28.59 12.78 -13.38
C PRO A 142 28.51 11.60 -14.35
N ALA A 143 28.56 11.86 -15.66
CA ALA A 143 28.34 10.86 -16.70
C ALA A 143 29.38 9.73 -16.67
N GLU A 144 30.61 10.04 -16.26
CA GLU A 144 31.72 9.09 -16.13
C GLU A 144 31.50 8.00 -15.07
N TYR A 145 30.64 8.25 -14.08
CA TYR A 145 30.27 7.27 -13.05
C TYR A 145 29.00 6.49 -13.40
N ARG A 146 28.27 6.90 -14.45
CA ARG A 146 27.03 6.24 -14.82
C ARG A 146 27.29 5.06 -15.76
N PRO A 147 26.56 3.95 -15.61
CA PRO A 147 26.77 2.76 -16.43
C PRO A 147 26.31 2.97 -17.89
N HIS A 148 26.60 2.01 -18.75
CA HIS A 148 26.11 2.00 -20.13
C HIS A 148 24.56 1.96 -20.19
N ILE A 149 23.98 2.75 -21.10
CA ILE A 149 22.51 2.81 -21.33
C ILE A 149 22.07 1.69 -22.27
N TRP A 150 21.18 0.83 -21.80
CA TRP A 150 20.67 -0.29 -22.56
C TRP A 150 19.49 0.11 -23.45
N VAL A 151 19.78 0.37 -24.72
CA VAL A 151 18.74 0.74 -25.71
C VAL A 151 18.06 -0.45 -26.38
N LYS A 152 18.66 -1.65 -26.29
CA LYS A 152 18.18 -2.87 -26.99
C LYS A 152 17.48 -3.87 -26.08
N VAL A 153 17.69 -3.79 -24.76
CA VAL A 153 17.22 -4.83 -23.83
C VAL A 153 15.70 -4.86 -23.76
N LEU A 154 15.05 -3.73 -23.47
CA LEU A 154 13.59 -3.71 -23.31
C LEU A 154 12.86 -4.01 -24.62
N PRO A 155 13.21 -3.42 -25.78
CA PRO A 155 12.59 -3.80 -27.06
C PRO A 155 12.77 -5.28 -27.40
N ALA A 156 13.95 -5.84 -27.15
CA ALA A 156 14.20 -7.26 -27.41
C ALA A 156 13.35 -8.16 -26.50
N LEU A 157 13.27 -7.84 -25.19
CA LEU A 157 12.44 -8.60 -24.25
C LEU A 157 10.95 -8.49 -24.58
N GLU A 158 10.47 -7.32 -25.03
CA GLU A 158 9.07 -7.17 -25.41
C GLU A 158 8.73 -8.02 -26.64
N ASN A 159 9.60 -8.04 -27.65
CA ASN A 159 9.44 -8.93 -28.81
C ASN A 159 9.53 -10.42 -28.43
N ILE A 160 10.41 -10.80 -27.51
CA ILE A 160 10.55 -12.20 -27.07
C ILE A 160 9.31 -12.66 -26.28
N PHE A 161 8.81 -11.84 -25.35
CA PHE A 161 7.72 -12.25 -24.47
C PHE A 161 6.34 -12.07 -25.08
N TYR A 162 6.14 -11.07 -25.94
CA TYR A 162 4.83 -10.71 -26.45
C TYR A 162 4.70 -10.81 -27.98
N GLY A 163 5.78 -11.18 -28.67
CA GLY A 163 5.79 -11.33 -30.13
C GLY A 163 5.74 -10.00 -30.90
N ALA A 164 5.60 -8.87 -30.22
CA ALA A 164 5.56 -7.54 -30.82
C ALA A 164 5.92 -6.44 -29.82
N ASN A 165 6.27 -5.26 -30.34
CA ASN A 165 6.43 -4.04 -29.54
C ASN A 165 5.04 -3.44 -29.24
N ILE A 166 4.44 -3.88 -28.12
CA ILE A 166 3.08 -3.49 -27.71
C ILE A 166 2.97 -1.98 -27.59
N SER A 167 3.98 -1.32 -27.02
CA SER A 167 4.00 0.13 -26.89
C SER A 167 3.86 0.83 -28.24
N ASN A 168 4.57 0.37 -29.27
CA ASN A 168 4.50 0.96 -30.60
C ASN A 168 3.15 0.67 -31.29
N ILE A 169 2.57 -0.51 -31.09
CA ILE A 169 1.23 -0.82 -31.61
C ILE A 169 0.17 0.09 -30.99
N LEU A 170 0.20 0.28 -29.66
CA LEU A 170 -0.76 1.11 -28.94
C LEU A 170 -0.61 2.59 -29.28
N SER A 171 0.63 3.08 -29.42
CA SER A 171 0.90 4.49 -29.68
C SER A 171 0.78 4.90 -31.16
N ALA A 172 0.60 3.94 -32.07
CA ALA A 172 0.41 4.20 -33.51
C ALA A 172 -0.91 4.92 -33.83
N HIS A 173 -1.97 4.70 -33.05
CA HIS A 173 -3.30 5.26 -33.30
C HIS A 173 -3.65 6.37 -32.29
N GLN A 174 -3.35 7.61 -32.68
CA GLN A 174 -3.45 8.77 -31.79
C GLN A 174 -4.76 9.52 -32.00
N TYR A 175 -5.53 9.70 -30.91
CA TYR A 175 -6.80 10.41 -30.92
C TYR A 175 -6.93 11.24 -29.64
N VAL A 176 -7.50 12.44 -29.75
CA VAL A 176 -7.69 13.37 -28.62
C VAL A 176 -8.41 12.70 -27.44
N VAL A 177 -9.42 11.86 -27.72
CA VAL A 177 -10.16 11.14 -26.67
C VAL A 177 -9.25 10.16 -25.92
N LEU A 178 -8.40 9.41 -26.63
CA LEU A 178 -7.46 8.48 -26.03
C LEU A 178 -6.35 9.22 -25.28
N ASP A 179 -5.88 10.36 -25.80
CA ASP A 179 -4.92 11.22 -25.10
C ASP A 179 -5.46 11.66 -23.74
N VAL A 180 -6.70 12.15 -23.68
CA VAL A 180 -7.33 12.55 -22.41
C VAL A 180 -7.53 11.34 -21.51
N LEU A 181 -7.97 10.19 -22.04
CA LEU A 181 -8.13 8.96 -21.25
C LEU A 181 -6.81 8.43 -20.70
N ALA A 182 -5.69 8.56 -21.42
CA ALA A 182 -4.38 8.16 -20.93
C ALA A 182 -3.81 9.18 -19.93
N TRP A 183 -4.09 10.46 -20.16
CA TRP A 183 -3.66 11.54 -19.29
C TRP A 183 -4.29 11.49 -17.89
N LEU A 184 -5.55 11.08 -17.77
CA LEU A 184 -6.22 11.00 -16.46
C LEU A 184 -5.47 10.12 -15.44
N PRO A 185 -5.18 8.83 -15.70
CA PRO A 185 -4.41 8.01 -14.78
C PRO A 185 -2.97 8.53 -14.67
N TYR A 186 -2.30 8.82 -15.78
CA TYR A 186 -0.88 9.18 -15.80
C TYR A 186 -0.59 10.54 -15.15
N GLY A 187 -1.27 11.59 -15.59
CA GLY A 187 -0.99 12.98 -15.26
C GLY A 187 -1.69 13.50 -14.01
N ILE A 188 -2.80 12.87 -13.58
CA ILE A 188 -3.58 13.31 -12.42
C ILE A 188 -3.57 12.25 -11.31
N LEU A 189 -4.12 11.07 -11.59
CA LEU A 189 -4.34 10.07 -10.54
C LEU A 189 -3.03 9.50 -10.01
N HIS A 190 -1.99 9.37 -10.83
CA HIS A 190 -0.67 8.92 -10.37
C HIS A 190 -0.11 9.79 -9.23
N PHE A 191 -0.31 11.11 -9.31
CA PHE A 191 0.25 12.06 -8.35
C PHE A 191 -0.70 12.33 -7.18
N GLY A 192 -2.00 12.44 -7.43
CA GLY A 192 -3.00 12.71 -6.40
C GLY A 192 -3.51 11.46 -5.67
N GLY A 193 -3.55 10.33 -6.38
CA GLY A 193 -4.08 9.03 -5.94
C GLY A 193 -3.48 8.54 -4.62
N PRO A 194 -2.14 8.50 -4.45
CA PRO A 194 -1.52 8.06 -3.20
C PRO A 194 -2.08 8.78 -1.95
N PHE A 195 -2.37 10.08 -2.05
CA PHE A 195 -2.92 10.86 -0.94
C PHE A 195 -4.39 10.54 -0.68
N VAL A 196 -5.18 10.34 -1.74
CA VAL A 196 -6.59 9.93 -1.62
C VAL A 196 -6.68 8.54 -0.99
N TRP A 197 -5.87 7.59 -1.45
CA TRP A 197 -5.81 6.24 -0.87
C TRP A 197 -5.33 6.26 0.57
N ALA A 198 -4.32 7.05 0.90
CA ALA A 198 -3.88 7.22 2.28
C ALA A 198 -4.99 7.81 3.17
N ALA A 199 -5.78 8.77 2.68
CA ALA A 199 -6.92 9.31 3.42
C ALA A 199 -8.02 8.27 3.64
N LEU A 200 -8.34 7.46 2.62
CA LEU A 200 -9.32 6.37 2.74
C LEU A 200 -8.83 5.29 3.72
N MET A 201 -7.58 4.86 3.62
CA MET A 201 -6.94 3.94 4.57
C MET A 201 -6.88 4.53 5.99
N PHE A 202 -6.72 5.84 6.14
CA PHE A 202 -6.73 6.50 7.44
C PHE A 202 -8.11 6.43 8.10
N LEU A 203 -9.18 6.70 7.33
CA LEU A 203 -10.54 6.80 7.85
C LEU A 203 -11.18 5.45 8.10
N PHE A 204 -11.00 4.51 7.17
CA PHE A 204 -11.71 3.23 7.14
C PHE A 204 -10.80 2.02 7.37
N GLY A 205 -9.48 2.19 7.27
CA GLY A 205 -8.53 1.13 7.52
C GLY A 205 -8.17 1.00 9.02
N PRO A 206 -7.57 -0.14 9.41
CA PRO A 206 -7.09 -0.34 10.76
C PRO A 206 -6.06 0.71 11.20
N PRO A 207 -5.99 1.04 12.50
CA PRO A 207 -4.93 1.86 13.05
C PRO A 207 -3.54 1.33 12.72
N GLY A 208 -2.76 2.12 11.99
CA GLY A 208 -1.37 1.78 11.60
C GLY A 208 -1.17 1.44 10.14
N THR A 209 -2.23 1.30 9.34
CA THR A 209 -2.13 0.99 7.89
C THR A 209 -1.40 2.07 7.11
N VAL A 210 -1.77 3.34 7.27
CA VAL A 210 -1.17 4.46 6.51
C VAL A 210 0.35 4.59 6.74
N PRO A 211 0.87 4.51 7.98
CA PRO A 211 2.31 4.45 8.20
C PRO A 211 3.03 3.30 7.51
N VAL A 212 2.38 2.14 7.33
CA VAL A 212 2.95 1.01 6.60
C VAL A 212 2.94 1.33 5.11
N PHE A 213 1.80 1.76 4.55
CA PHE A 213 1.68 2.19 3.16
C PHE A 213 2.75 3.23 2.77
N ALA A 214 2.90 4.30 3.56
CA ALA A 214 3.86 5.36 3.27
C ALA A 214 5.31 4.85 3.23
N ARG A 215 5.69 3.97 4.17
CA ARG A 215 7.03 3.37 4.20
C ARG A 215 7.24 2.44 3.01
N THR A 216 6.28 1.56 2.73
CA THR A 216 6.36 0.62 1.60
C THR A 216 6.44 1.35 0.27
N PHE A 217 5.62 2.39 0.09
CA PHE A 217 5.64 3.24 -1.09
C PHE A 217 7.01 3.91 -1.27
N GLY A 218 7.55 4.52 -0.21
CA GLY A 218 8.87 5.14 -0.29
C GLY A 218 9.99 4.14 -0.60
N TYR A 219 10.04 2.99 0.06
CA TYR A 219 11.06 1.97 -0.21
C TYR A 219 10.96 1.36 -1.61
N LEU A 220 9.74 1.08 -2.10
CA LEU A 220 9.50 0.65 -3.47
C LEU A 220 10.16 1.62 -4.46
N ASN A 221 9.93 2.91 -4.26
CA ASN A 221 10.47 3.93 -5.15
C ASN A 221 12.00 4.13 -4.99
N ILE A 222 12.55 4.05 -3.77
CA ILE A 222 14.01 4.05 -3.55
C ILE A 222 14.66 2.90 -4.34
N VAL A 223 14.11 1.69 -4.21
CA VAL A 223 14.66 0.50 -4.88
C VAL A 223 14.53 0.63 -6.40
N GLY A 224 13.38 1.10 -6.91
CA GLY A 224 13.22 1.31 -8.34
C GLY A 224 14.21 2.34 -8.90
N VAL A 225 14.40 3.48 -8.23
CA VAL A 225 15.41 4.48 -8.64
C VAL A 225 16.83 3.91 -8.58
N ALA A 226 17.16 3.11 -7.55
CA ALA A 226 18.46 2.46 -7.46
C ALA A 226 18.70 1.49 -8.64
N ILE A 227 17.69 0.71 -9.02
CA ILE A 227 17.78 -0.18 -10.19
C ILE A 227 17.95 0.65 -11.46
N GLN A 228 17.15 1.70 -11.66
CA GLN A 228 17.25 2.58 -12.83
C GLN A 228 18.64 3.23 -12.98
N LEU A 229 19.32 3.51 -11.86
CA LEU A 229 20.69 4.04 -11.86
C LEU A 229 21.75 2.99 -12.22
N ILE A 230 21.58 1.75 -11.74
CA ILE A 230 22.52 0.65 -11.97
C ILE A 230 22.31 0.00 -13.35
N PHE A 231 21.06 0.00 -13.82
CA PHE A 231 20.63 -0.63 -15.06
C PHE A 231 19.71 0.32 -15.87
N PRO A 232 20.27 1.42 -16.41
CA PRO A 232 19.51 2.38 -17.19
C PRO A 232 19.11 1.79 -18.53
N CYS A 233 17.83 1.92 -18.84
CA CYS A 233 17.21 1.43 -20.07
C CYS A 233 16.44 2.55 -20.75
N SER A 234 16.53 2.62 -22.08
CA SER A 234 15.77 3.62 -22.82
C SER A 234 14.28 3.28 -22.86
N PRO A 235 13.37 4.26 -22.75
CA PRO A 235 11.93 4.10 -22.93
C PRO A 235 11.51 4.03 -24.42
N PRO A 236 10.24 3.72 -24.75
CA PRO A 236 9.75 3.62 -26.13
C PRO A 236 9.88 4.89 -26.96
N TRP A 237 9.67 6.07 -26.37
CA TRP A 237 9.85 7.33 -27.09
C TRP A 237 11.27 7.50 -27.66
N TYR A 238 12.28 6.94 -27.00
CA TYR A 238 13.66 7.02 -27.49
C TYR A 238 13.84 6.15 -28.74
N GLU A 239 13.33 4.91 -28.71
CA GLU A 239 13.34 4.02 -29.87
C GLU A 239 12.60 4.66 -31.05
N ASN A 240 11.47 5.31 -30.79
CA ASN A 240 10.68 5.97 -31.83
C ASN A 240 11.38 7.16 -32.50
N LEU A 241 12.26 7.87 -31.77
CA LEU A 241 12.98 9.04 -32.29
C LEU A 241 14.36 8.69 -32.87
N TYR A 242 15.08 7.76 -32.23
CA TYR A 242 16.50 7.49 -32.50
C TYR A 242 16.77 6.05 -32.93
N GLY A 243 15.74 5.20 -32.99
CA GLY A 243 15.89 3.77 -33.21
C GLY A 243 16.73 3.12 -32.11
N LEU A 244 17.59 2.19 -32.51
CA LEU A 244 18.51 1.49 -31.60
C LEU A 244 19.91 2.12 -31.55
N ALA A 245 20.02 3.41 -31.92
CA ALA A 245 21.27 4.14 -31.86
C ALA A 245 21.77 4.26 -30.41
N PRO A 246 23.10 4.15 -30.15
CA PRO A 246 23.65 4.28 -28.81
C PRO A 246 23.26 5.60 -28.15
N ALA A 247 22.67 5.51 -26.95
CA ALA A 247 22.31 6.66 -26.14
C ALA A 247 23.50 7.19 -25.35
N ASN A 248 23.43 8.45 -24.90
CA ASN A 248 24.42 9.06 -24.03
C ASN A 248 23.75 10.01 -23.01
N TYR A 249 24.47 10.36 -21.94
CA TYR A 249 23.94 11.16 -20.84
C TYR A 249 23.82 12.67 -21.11
N SER A 250 24.20 13.17 -22.30
CA SER A 250 23.91 14.56 -22.68
C SER A 250 22.54 14.70 -23.37
N MET A 251 21.84 13.60 -23.62
CA MET A 251 20.50 13.62 -24.19
C MET A 251 19.46 14.06 -23.15
N GLU A 252 18.57 14.96 -23.57
CA GLU A 252 17.45 15.43 -22.76
C GLU A 252 16.29 14.43 -22.75
N GLY A 253 15.41 14.56 -21.76
CA GLY A 253 14.18 13.77 -21.74
C GLY A 253 13.15 14.27 -22.76
N SER A 254 12.13 13.43 -23.01
CA SER A 254 11.04 13.74 -23.93
C SER A 254 9.70 13.61 -23.23
N PRO A 255 8.76 14.57 -23.42
CA PRO A 255 7.37 14.42 -22.97
C PRO A 255 6.60 13.35 -23.74
N ALA A 256 7.15 12.83 -24.85
CA ALA A 256 6.53 11.82 -25.69
C ALA A 256 5.06 12.17 -26.02
N GLY A 257 4.11 11.25 -25.80
CA GLY A 257 2.69 11.51 -26.06
C GLY A 257 2.07 12.64 -25.24
N LEU A 258 2.67 13.02 -24.10
CA LEU A 258 2.13 14.10 -23.26
C LEU A 258 2.30 15.50 -23.87
N ALA A 259 3.18 15.67 -24.86
CA ALA A 259 3.27 16.93 -25.60
C ALA A 259 1.92 17.29 -26.26
N ARG A 260 1.11 16.29 -26.64
CA ARG A 260 -0.23 16.50 -27.17
C ARG A 260 -1.20 17.07 -26.13
N ILE A 261 -1.00 16.73 -24.85
CA ILE A 261 -1.83 17.24 -23.74
C ILE A 261 -1.52 18.70 -23.45
N ASP A 262 -0.23 19.04 -23.37
CA ASP A 262 0.22 20.43 -23.25
C ASP A 262 -0.39 21.29 -24.37
N LEU A 263 -0.31 20.82 -25.62
CA LEU A 263 -0.90 21.50 -26.77
C LEU A 263 -2.43 21.60 -26.68
N LEU A 264 -3.10 20.52 -26.27
CA LEU A 264 -4.57 20.46 -26.18
C LEU A 264 -5.13 21.48 -25.17
N PHE A 265 -4.48 21.63 -24.02
CA PHE A 265 -4.95 22.52 -22.95
C PHE A 265 -4.27 23.90 -22.96
N GLY A 266 -3.25 24.10 -23.80
CA GLY A 266 -2.54 25.37 -23.92
C GLY A 266 -1.69 25.73 -22.69
N PHE A 267 -1.17 24.74 -21.98
CA PHE A 267 -0.21 24.93 -20.88
C PHE A 267 1.12 24.23 -21.17
N ASP A 268 2.18 24.63 -20.47
CA ASP A 268 3.48 23.94 -20.49
C ASP A 268 3.73 23.33 -19.11
N MET A 269 3.47 22.04 -18.99
CA MET A 269 3.70 21.26 -17.78
C MET A 269 4.51 20.02 -18.08
N TYR A 270 4.16 19.25 -19.11
CA TYR A 270 4.85 18.01 -19.41
C TYR A 270 6.12 18.24 -20.21
N THR A 271 6.09 19.15 -21.18
CA THR A 271 7.22 19.45 -22.05
C THR A 271 8.42 19.89 -21.22
N THR A 272 8.30 20.98 -20.46
CA THR A 272 9.41 21.46 -19.61
C THR A 272 9.86 20.42 -18.57
N ASN A 273 8.92 19.75 -17.88
CA ASN A 273 9.30 18.83 -16.79
C ASN A 273 9.96 17.53 -17.29
N PHE A 274 9.50 16.97 -18.41
CA PHE A 274 10.11 15.75 -18.97
C PHE A 274 11.45 16.05 -19.63
N THR A 275 11.61 17.19 -20.30
CA THR A 275 12.92 17.63 -20.80
C THR A 275 13.93 17.77 -19.67
N ALA A 276 13.52 18.31 -18.52
CA ALA A 276 14.34 18.45 -17.33
C ALA A 276 14.37 17.21 -16.40
N SER A 277 13.91 16.04 -16.87
CA SER A 277 13.80 14.84 -16.06
C SER A 277 15.15 14.43 -15.44
N PRO A 278 15.22 14.16 -14.13
CA PRO A 278 16.46 13.74 -13.49
C PRO A 278 17.05 12.41 -14.00
N LEU A 279 16.19 11.55 -14.54
CA LEU A 279 16.52 10.18 -14.97
C LEU A 279 15.85 9.88 -16.32
N VAL A 280 16.46 10.37 -17.40
CA VAL A 280 15.98 10.20 -18.78
C VAL A 280 15.85 8.73 -19.18
N PHE A 281 16.85 7.91 -18.86
CA PHE A 281 16.93 6.48 -19.22
C PHE A 281 16.55 5.57 -18.04
N GLY A 282 15.58 6.00 -17.23
CA GLY A 282 15.07 5.25 -16.07
C GLY A 282 13.84 4.39 -16.39
N ALA A 283 13.75 3.77 -17.58
CA ALA A 283 12.53 3.04 -17.95
C ALA A 283 12.28 1.79 -17.08
N PHE A 284 13.35 1.05 -16.72
CA PHE A 284 13.25 -0.23 -16.01
C PHE A 284 13.71 -0.16 -14.54
N PRO A 285 12.93 -0.70 -13.59
CA PRO A 285 11.52 -1.08 -13.71
C PRO A 285 10.63 0.17 -13.75
N SER A 286 9.38 0.01 -14.21
CA SER A 286 8.43 1.11 -14.22
C SER A 286 7.92 1.44 -12.81
N LEU A 287 8.24 2.63 -12.32
CA LEU A 287 7.69 3.16 -11.06
C LEU A 287 6.21 3.54 -11.18
N HIS A 288 5.74 3.90 -12.39
CA HIS A 288 4.30 4.13 -12.64
C HIS A 288 3.50 2.86 -12.37
N SER A 289 3.94 1.74 -12.94
CA SER A 289 3.36 0.42 -12.66
C SER A 289 3.50 0.04 -11.20
N GLY A 290 4.72 0.15 -10.64
CA GLY A 290 4.97 -0.24 -9.25
C GLY A 290 4.04 0.49 -8.27
N ASN A 291 3.89 1.80 -8.42
CA ASN A 291 3.01 2.60 -7.55
C ASN A 291 1.53 2.22 -7.74
N ALA A 292 1.04 2.10 -8.98
CA ALA A 292 -0.35 1.74 -9.25
C ALA A 292 -0.71 0.34 -8.73
N VAL A 293 0.18 -0.65 -8.92
CA VAL A 293 0.01 -2.02 -8.40
C VAL A 293 0.08 -2.03 -6.87
N LEU A 294 1.01 -1.29 -6.26
CA LEU A 294 1.11 -1.19 -4.80
C LEU A 294 -0.16 -0.59 -4.19
N GLU A 295 -0.67 0.49 -4.76
CA GLU A 295 -1.95 1.10 -4.38
C GLU A 295 -3.09 0.09 -4.48
N ALA A 296 -3.18 -0.64 -5.60
CA ALA A 296 -4.20 -1.65 -5.81
C ALA A 296 -4.13 -2.80 -4.77
N LEU A 297 -2.93 -3.23 -4.38
CA LEU A 297 -2.73 -4.26 -3.36
C LEU A 297 -3.16 -3.79 -1.97
N PHE A 298 -2.74 -2.59 -1.56
CA PHE A 298 -3.15 -2.00 -0.28
C PHE A 298 -4.66 -1.74 -0.20
N MET A 299 -5.24 -1.24 -1.29
CA MET A 299 -6.68 -1.00 -1.37
C MET A 299 -7.47 -2.31 -1.41
N SER A 300 -6.97 -3.34 -2.08
CA SER A 300 -7.59 -4.68 -2.07
C SER A 300 -7.56 -5.32 -0.67
N HIS A 301 -6.49 -5.06 0.11
CA HIS A 301 -6.41 -5.50 1.51
C HIS A 301 -7.42 -4.77 2.40
N CYS A 302 -7.53 -3.45 2.29
CA CYS A 302 -8.43 -2.66 3.14
C CYS A 302 -9.89 -2.74 2.69
N PHE A 303 -10.14 -2.91 1.40
CA PHE A 303 -11.46 -2.89 0.78
C PHE A 303 -11.58 -4.01 -0.28
N PRO A 304 -11.70 -5.29 0.14
CA PRO A 304 -11.74 -6.42 -0.79
C PRO A 304 -12.81 -6.32 -1.89
N LYS A 305 -13.95 -5.68 -1.58
CA LYS A 305 -15.04 -5.43 -2.54
C LYS A 305 -14.68 -4.45 -3.67
N LEU A 306 -13.70 -3.57 -3.45
CA LEU A 306 -13.21 -2.63 -4.47
C LEU A 306 -12.08 -3.22 -5.32
N ARG A 307 -11.66 -4.47 -5.06
CA ARG A 307 -10.54 -5.13 -5.76
C ARG A 307 -10.64 -5.07 -7.29
N PRO A 308 -11.79 -5.37 -7.93
CA PRO A 308 -11.88 -5.28 -9.40
C PRO A 308 -11.63 -3.85 -9.91
N PHE A 309 -12.13 -2.84 -9.21
CA PHE A 309 -11.98 -1.44 -9.59
C PHE A 309 -10.51 -0.97 -9.49
N VAL A 310 -9.82 -1.31 -8.40
CA VAL A 310 -8.43 -0.88 -8.23
C VAL A 310 -7.45 -1.66 -9.12
N ILE A 311 -7.76 -2.91 -9.45
CA ILE A 311 -7.02 -3.67 -10.48
C ILE A 311 -7.25 -3.05 -11.87
N ALA A 312 -8.50 -2.71 -12.20
CA ALA A 312 -8.82 -2.02 -13.46
C ALA A 312 -8.06 -0.68 -13.58
N TYR A 313 -7.94 0.08 -12.49
CA TYR A 313 -7.10 1.28 -12.45
C TYR A 313 -5.62 0.99 -12.74
N ALA A 314 -5.04 -0.04 -12.13
CA ALA A 314 -3.65 -0.42 -12.40
C ALA A 314 -3.43 -0.80 -13.88
N MET A 315 -4.36 -1.57 -14.46
CA MET A 315 -4.32 -1.91 -15.89
C MET A 315 -4.51 -0.68 -16.80
N TRP A 316 -5.36 0.25 -16.39
CA TRP A 316 -5.56 1.52 -17.10
C TRP A 316 -4.29 2.38 -17.08
N MET A 317 -3.58 2.42 -15.95
CA MET A 317 -2.25 3.05 -15.87
C MET A 317 -1.26 2.40 -16.84
N TRP A 318 -1.20 1.07 -16.89
CA TRP A 318 -0.29 0.35 -17.77
C TRP A 318 -0.54 0.69 -19.23
N TRP A 319 -1.80 0.59 -19.66
CA TRP A 319 -2.21 1.03 -20.98
C TRP A 319 -1.80 2.48 -21.26
N ALA A 320 -2.08 3.40 -20.33
CA ALA A 320 -1.76 4.82 -20.50
C ALA A 320 -0.26 5.07 -20.69
N THR A 321 0.59 4.41 -19.90
CA THR A 321 2.05 4.58 -20.00
C THR A 321 2.63 4.05 -21.31
N MET A 322 2.09 2.95 -21.85
CA MET A 322 2.48 2.42 -23.17
C MET A 322 1.93 3.30 -24.30
N TYR A 323 0.66 3.71 -24.20
CA TYR A 323 0.00 4.58 -25.18
C TYR A 323 0.73 5.92 -25.34
N LEU A 324 1.22 6.49 -24.23
CA LEU A 324 2.00 7.72 -24.21
C LEU A 324 3.49 7.51 -24.51
N SER A 325 3.91 6.28 -24.85
CA SER A 325 5.28 5.88 -25.20
C SER A 325 6.33 6.09 -24.10
N HIS A 326 5.94 5.98 -22.83
CA HIS A 326 6.85 6.13 -21.69
C HIS A 326 7.43 4.81 -21.18
N HIS A 327 6.74 3.69 -21.41
CA HIS A 327 7.09 2.39 -20.85
C HIS A 327 6.76 1.24 -21.81
N TYR A 328 7.57 0.19 -21.78
CA TYR A 328 7.29 -1.07 -22.44
C TYR A 328 6.50 -2.00 -21.50
N ALA A 329 5.73 -2.96 -22.02
CA ALA A 329 4.99 -3.90 -21.20
C ALA A 329 5.88 -4.66 -20.20
N VAL A 330 7.09 -5.05 -20.61
CA VAL A 330 8.03 -5.80 -19.77
C VAL A 330 8.50 -5.01 -18.54
N ASP A 331 8.71 -3.70 -18.67
CA ASP A 331 9.15 -2.87 -17.54
C ASP A 331 7.98 -2.57 -16.57
N LEU A 332 6.74 -2.57 -17.08
CA LEU A 332 5.53 -2.52 -16.27
C LEU A 332 5.35 -3.78 -15.44
N VAL A 333 5.53 -4.97 -16.02
CA VAL A 333 5.48 -6.23 -15.29
C VAL A 333 6.54 -6.28 -14.19
N ALA A 334 7.78 -5.87 -14.49
CA ALA A 334 8.84 -5.80 -13.49
C ALA A 334 8.52 -4.84 -12.33
N GLY A 335 7.93 -3.67 -12.64
CA GLY A 335 7.44 -2.72 -11.63
C GLY A 335 6.35 -3.31 -10.74
N GLY A 336 5.38 -4.00 -11.34
CA GLY A 336 4.31 -4.70 -10.62
C GLY A 336 4.83 -5.82 -9.72
N PHE A 337 5.83 -6.58 -10.18
CA PHE A 337 6.48 -7.61 -9.38
C PHE A 337 7.24 -7.03 -8.19
N LEU A 338 7.98 -5.92 -8.40
CA LEU A 338 8.66 -5.22 -7.32
C LEU A 338 7.67 -4.69 -6.26
N ALA A 339 6.51 -4.17 -6.70
CA ALA A 339 5.43 -3.75 -5.82
C ALA A 339 4.82 -4.92 -5.04
N ALA A 340 4.61 -6.07 -5.68
CA ALA A 340 4.12 -7.27 -5.02
C ALA A 340 5.10 -7.73 -3.91
N ILE A 341 6.40 -7.80 -4.19
CA ILE A 341 7.42 -8.13 -3.18
C ILE A 341 7.35 -7.16 -2.01
N ALA A 342 7.38 -5.86 -2.28
CA ALA A 342 7.32 -4.82 -1.24
C ALA A 342 6.03 -4.92 -0.40
N PHE A 343 4.90 -5.18 -1.05
CA PHE A 343 3.61 -5.36 -0.40
C PHE A 343 3.60 -6.60 0.51
N TYR A 344 4.01 -7.78 0.03
CA TYR A 344 3.94 -9.01 0.82
C TYR A 344 4.92 -8.99 2.00
N ILE A 345 6.13 -8.45 1.82
CA ILE A 345 7.04 -8.20 2.96
C ILE A 345 6.34 -7.31 4.00
N SER A 346 5.66 -6.26 3.55
CA SER A 346 4.97 -5.32 4.45
C SER A 346 3.74 -5.95 5.11
N LYS A 347 2.99 -6.76 4.38
CA LYS A 347 1.79 -7.48 4.83
C LYS A 347 2.12 -8.43 5.96
N THR A 348 3.12 -9.29 5.75
CA THR A 348 3.48 -10.35 6.71
C THR A 348 4.12 -9.79 7.98
N ASN A 349 4.85 -8.67 7.91
CA ASN A 349 5.62 -8.18 9.06
C ASN A 349 4.99 -6.98 9.79
N PHE A 350 4.26 -6.10 9.09
CA PHE A 350 3.91 -4.79 9.64
C PHE A 350 2.44 -4.40 9.48
N LEU A 351 1.77 -4.90 8.43
CA LEU A 351 0.43 -4.46 8.08
C LEU A 351 -0.60 -4.98 9.08
N PRO A 352 -1.49 -4.10 9.60
CA PRO A 352 -2.62 -4.54 10.40
C PRO A 352 -3.59 -5.47 9.66
N ARG A 353 -4.10 -6.47 10.36
CA ARG A 353 -5.19 -7.34 9.89
C ARG A 353 -6.54 -6.61 9.90
N MET A 354 -7.36 -6.89 8.89
CA MET A 354 -8.76 -6.46 8.88
C MET A 354 -9.58 -7.29 9.87
N GLN A 355 -10.47 -6.65 10.63
CA GLN A 355 -11.35 -7.32 11.60
C GLN A 355 -12.80 -7.20 11.12
N PRO A 356 -13.58 -8.30 11.10
CA PRO A 356 -14.98 -8.27 10.71
C PRO A 356 -15.80 -7.28 11.55
N GLY A 357 -16.74 -6.58 10.91
CA GLY A 357 -17.65 -5.65 11.59
C GLY A 357 -17.04 -4.30 12.01
N LYS A 358 -15.74 -4.08 11.80
CA LYS A 358 -15.07 -2.79 12.05
C LYS A 358 -14.98 -2.00 10.74
N MET A 359 -15.71 -0.89 10.62
CA MET A 359 -15.78 -0.10 9.37
C MET A 359 -14.86 1.12 9.43
N PHE A 360 -14.76 1.76 10.58
CA PHE A 360 -13.95 2.96 10.78
C PHE A 360 -12.74 2.64 11.64
N ARG A 361 -11.67 3.42 11.45
CA ARG A 361 -10.45 3.36 12.26
C ARG A 361 -10.72 3.33 13.78
N TRP A 362 -11.70 4.10 14.24
CA TRP A 362 -12.06 4.22 15.66
C TRP A 362 -12.90 3.06 16.20
N ASP A 363 -13.40 2.19 15.32
CA ASP A 363 -14.13 1.00 15.76
C ASP A 363 -13.16 -0.06 16.33
N TYR A 364 -11.86 0.03 16.02
CA TYR A 364 -10.86 -0.97 16.44
C TYR A 364 -10.48 -0.83 17.92
N ASP A 365 -10.58 -1.95 18.64
CA ASP A 365 -10.18 -2.05 20.05
C ASP A 365 -8.72 -2.51 20.21
N TYR A 366 -8.23 -3.29 19.25
CA TYR A 366 -6.86 -3.81 19.20
C TYR A 366 -6.39 -3.96 17.75
N VAL A 367 -5.08 -4.08 17.54
CA VAL A 367 -4.47 -4.27 16.21
C VAL A 367 -3.58 -5.50 16.25
N GLU A 368 -3.82 -6.41 15.33
CA GLU A 368 -2.97 -7.56 15.09
C GLU A 368 -2.23 -7.40 13.76
N ARG A 369 -0.97 -7.83 13.71
CA ARG A 369 -0.12 -7.72 12.51
C ARG A 369 0.27 -9.11 12.00
N GLY A 370 0.61 -9.16 10.73
CA GLY A 370 1.03 -10.39 10.05
C GLY A 370 -0.12 -11.32 9.71
N ASP A 371 0.21 -12.50 9.20
CA ASP A 371 -0.79 -13.48 8.80
C ASP A 371 -1.46 -14.10 10.03
N ALA A 372 -2.74 -14.44 9.91
CA ALA A 372 -3.43 -15.17 10.97
C ALA A 372 -2.73 -16.52 11.17
N PRO A 373 -2.55 -17.00 12.42
CA PRO A 373 -2.06 -18.35 12.63
C PRO A 373 -2.99 -19.30 11.87
N THR A 374 -2.42 -20.03 10.92
CA THR A 374 -3.14 -20.99 10.08
C THR A 374 -3.67 -22.12 10.94
N GLY A 375 -4.90 -21.97 11.42
CA GLY A 375 -5.79 -23.11 11.64
C GLY A 375 -6.12 -23.70 10.27
N ILE A 376 -5.33 -24.70 9.87
CA ILE A 376 -5.64 -25.80 8.95
C ILE A 376 -6.73 -25.50 7.89
N TYR A 377 -6.29 -25.14 6.68
CA TYR A 377 -6.93 -25.45 5.37
C TYR A 377 -8.45 -25.24 5.13
N GLU A 378 -9.22 -24.55 5.98
CA GLU A 378 -10.70 -24.60 5.86
C GLU A 378 -11.37 -23.38 5.20
N TYR A 379 -10.71 -22.22 5.08
CA TYR A 379 -11.38 -21.00 4.55
C TYR A 379 -11.18 -20.69 3.06
N GLY A 380 -10.22 -21.36 2.39
CA GLY A 380 -9.93 -21.10 0.97
C GLY A 380 -10.92 -21.76 0.01
N LEU A 381 -11.44 -22.94 0.35
CA LEU A 381 -12.41 -23.67 -0.47
C LEU A 381 -13.86 -23.28 -0.17
N ALA A 382 -14.19 -22.97 1.09
CA ALA A 382 -15.56 -22.64 1.48
C ALA A 382 -16.07 -21.33 0.84
N VAL A 383 -15.19 -20.34 0.63
CA VAL A 383 -15.57 -19.07 -0.03
C VAL A 383 -15.86 -19.28 -1.52
N LEU A 384 -15.11 -20.17 -2.19
CA LEU A 384 -15.39 -20.51 -3.60
C LEU A 384 -16.64 -21.41 -3.74
N GLU A 385 -16.89 -22.32 -2.80
CA GLU A 385 -18.08 -23.17 -2.85
C GLU A 385 -19.38 -22.42 -2.50
N GLN A 386 -19.30 -21.41 -1.63
CA GLN A 386 -20.46 -20.62 -1.24
C GLN A 386 -20.86 -19.57 -2.29
N ASP A 387 -19.89 -19.03 -3.05
CA ASP A 387 -20.17 -18.13 -4.18
C ASP A 387 -20.72 -18.89 -5.42
N PHE A 388 -20.42 -20.18 -5.59
CA PHE A 388 -20.96 -21.00 -6.69
C PHE A 388 -22.33 -21.63 -6.38
N ARG A 389 -22.74 -21.73 -5.11
CA ARG A 389 -24.01 -22.36 -4.72
C ARG A 389 -25.17 -21.39 -4.49
N HIS A 390 -24.97 -20.09 -4.67
CA HIS A 390 -25.99 -19.07 -4.37
C HIS A 390 -26.66 -18.39 -5.58
N ASP A 391 -26.46 -18.90 -6.80
CA ASP A 391 -27.07 -18.33 -8.02
C ASP A 391 -27.94 -19.32 -8.82
N SER A 392 -28.61 -20.24 -8.12
CA SER A 392 -29.65 -21.11 -8.71
C SER A 392 -30.69 -21.49 -7.66
N SER A 393 -31.72 -20.65 -7.54
CA SER A 393 -33.03 -21.12 -7.07
C SER A 393 -34.09 -20.38 -7.86
N ASP A 394 -34.59 -21.08 -8.89
CA ASP A 394 -35.82 -20.78 -9.60
C ASP A 394 -36.97 -20.69 -8.60
N GLU A 395 -37.53 -19.51 -8.39
CA GLU A 395 -38.76 -19.38 -7.60
C GLU A 395 -39.55 -18.13 -8.02
N TRP A 396 -39.97 -18.03 -9.28
CA TRP A 396 -41.10 -17.14 -9.67
C TRP A 396 -41.74 -17.65 -10.97
N THR A 397 -42.76 -18.50 -10.93
CA THR A 397 -44.10 -18.23 -11.52
C THR A 397 -45.16 -19.33 -11.31
N MET A 398 -46.36 -18.86 -10.92
CA MET A 398 -47.71 -19.34 -11.28
C MET A 398 -48.39 -20.45 -10.44
N GLY A 399 -49.56 -20.09 -9.89
CA GLY A 399 -50.73 -20.99 -9.88
C GLY A 399 -51.55 -21.02 -8.59
N SER A 400 -52.55 -20.14 -8.47
CA SER A 400 -53.63 -20.23 -7.47
C SER A 400 -54.42 -21.54 -7.58
N SER A 401 -54.78 -22.14 -6.43
CA SER A 401 -56.03 -22.90 -6.24
C SER A 401 -56.31 -23.10 -4.76
N SER A 402 -57.45 -22.57 -4.32
CA SER A 402 -58.09 -22.74 -3.02
C SER A 402 -58.58 -24.17 -2.76
N SER A 403 -58.55 -24.64 -1.50
CA SER A 403 -59.56 -25.56 -0.93
C SER A 403 -59.47 -25.66 0.60
N PHE A 404 -60.60 -26.03 1.21
CA PHE A 404 -61.11 -25.74 2.55
C PHE A 404 -60.66 -26.67 3.72
N SER A 405 -60.68 -26.08 4.93
CA SER A 405 -61.25 -26.52 6.23
C SER A 405 -60.87 -27.85 6.93
N SER A 406 -60.36 -27.74 8.17
CA SER A 406 -61.04 -28.07 9.46
C SER A 406 -60.03 -27.92 10.62
N GLY A 407 -60.28 -27.11 11.66
CA GLY A 407 -60.96 -27.50 12.91
C GLY A 407 -60.12 -28.51 13.70
N SER A 408 -59.58 -28.28 14.90
CA SER A 408 -60.23 -27.79 16.12
C SER A 408 -59.26 -27.68 17.32
N ARG A 409 -59.46 -26.65 18.16
CA ARG A 409 -59.40 -26.58 19.65
C ARG A 409 -58.23 -27.21 20.45
N SER A 410 -57.51 -26.35 21.18
CA SER A 410 -56.90 -26.55 22.52
C SER A 410 -57.99 -26.74 23.62
N PRO A 411 -57.76 -27.17 24.90
CA PRO A 411 -56.65 -26.71 25.79
C PRO A 411 -56.21 -27.62 27.01
N THR A 412 -55.35 -27.02 27.87
CA THR A 412 -55.10 -27.18 29.34
C THR A 412 -54.29 -28.34 29.95
N ASP A 413 -53.14 -27.94 30.53
CA ASP A 413 -52.65 -28.01 31.94
C ASP A 413 -52.44 -29.30 32.77
N GLU A 414 -51.31 -29.24 33.50
CA GLU A 414 -51.04 -29.59 34.91
C GLU A 414 -50.30 -30.88 35.34
N ASN A 415 -49.41 -30.67 36.33
CA ASN A 415 -48.68 -31.56 37.26
C ASN A 415 -47.47 -32.38 36.74
N GLY A 416 -46.32 -32.46 37.43
CA GLY A 416 -45.88 -31.93 38.73
C GLY A 416 -44.50 -32.51 39.14
N SER A 417 -43.86 -31.85 40.12
CA SER A 417 -42.95 -32.39 41.16
C SER A 417 -41.59 -33.00 40.71
N ALA A 418 -40.41 -32.42 40.99
CA ALA A 418 -39.70 -32.19 42.26
C ALA A 418 -38.66 -33.28 42.63
N TRP A 419 -37.59 -32.83 43.33
CA TRP A 419 -36.53 -33.56 44.09
C TRP A 419 -35.22 -33.88 43.32
N GLU A 420 -34.14 -33.11 43.56
CA GLU A 420 -33.07 -33.30 44.59
C GLU A 420 -32.15 -34.50 44.29
N GLY A 421 -30.81 -34.49 44.45
CA GLY A 421 -29.83 -33.54 45.00
C GLY A 421 -28.41 -34.18 44.88
N ASP A 422 -27.37 -33.36 45.09
CA ASP A 422 -26.10 -33.62 45.82
C ASP A 422 -25.49 -35.05 45.82
N THR A 423 -24.18 -35.34 45.72
CA THR A 423 -22.92 -34.60 45.99
C THR A 423 -21.72 -35.57 45.80
N LEU A 424 -20.51 -34.99 45.77
CA LEU A 424 -19.24 -35.48 46.36
C LEU A 424 -18.25 -36.35 45.56
N ALA A 425 -16.99 -36.04 45.89
CA ALA A 425 -15.71 -36.41 45.31
C ALA A 425 -14.85 -37.21 46.29
N SER A 426 -13.89 -37.99 45.78
CA SER A 426 -12.56 -38.33 46.39
C SER A 426 -11.89 -39.43 45.53
N GLN A 427 -10.77 -39.19 44.85
CA GLN A 427 -9.36 -39.31 45.28
C GLN A 427 -8.82 -40.72 45.64
N ALA A 428 -7.89 -41.17 44.78
CA ALA A 428 -6.51 -41.62 45.06
C ALA A 428 -6.16 -43.11 45.38
N SER A 429 -4.92 -43.44 44.97
CA SER A 429 -4.04 -44.62 45.23
C SER A 429 -4.39 -45.91 44.47
N ASP A 430 -3.47 -46.78 44.03
CA ASP A 430 -2.01 -46.87 43.89
C ASP A 430 -1.73 -48.15 43.06
N SER A 431 -0.60 -48.25 42.34
CA SER A 431 0.31 -49.43 42.31
C SER A 431 1.27 -49.46 41.10
N GLU A 432 2.53 -49.77 41.42
CA GLU A 432 3.76 -49.76 40.64
C GLU A 432 3.94 -50.97 39.70
N LEU A 433 4.88 -50.89 38.74
CA LEU A 433 6.10 -51.74 38.69
C LEU A 433 6.99 -51.48 37.43
N SER A 434 8.26 -51.20 37.74
CA SER A 434 9.57 -51.37 37.04
C SER A 434 9.70 -52.58 36.09
N GLU A 435 10.69 -52.77 35.19
CA GLU A 435 11.86 -52.08 34.61
C GLU A 435 12.45 -53.10 33.58
N VAL A 436 13.40 -52.71 32.70
CA VAL A 436 14.50 -53.52 32.07
C VAL A 436 14.66 -53.33 30.54
N ILE A 437 15.61 -52.43 30.22
CA ILE A 437 16.78 -52.47 29.31
C ILE A 437 16.86 -53.54 28.19
N HIS A 438 17.13 -53.08 26.95
CA HIS A 438 18.15 -53.67 26.07
C HIS A 438 18.83 -52.59 25.20
N THR A 439 20.16 -52.58 25.24
CA THR A 439 21.08 -51.72 24.46
C THR A 439 21.77 -52.49 23.33
N SER A 440 22.54 -51.73 22.53
CA SER A 440 23.54 -52.08 21.49
C SER A 440 23.04 -51.96 20.06
N ASP A 441 23.78 -51.45 19.08
CA ASP A 441 25.00 -50.63 18.94
C ASP A 441 25.11 -50.38 17.41
N PHE A 442 25.67 -49.25 16.95
CA PHE A 442 26.60 -49.16 15.80
C PHE A 442 26.88 -47.69 15.39
N TYR A 443 28.18 -47.37 15.33
CA TYR A 443 28.89 -46.22 14.71
C TYR A 443 30.11 -46.85 13.95
N PRO A 444 30.99 -46.17 13.16
CA PRO A 444 31.15 -44.73 12.87
C PRO A 444 31.57 -44.35 11.40
N ASN A 445 31.94 -43.06 11.23
CA ASN A 445 32.82 -42.38 10.23
C ASN A 445 32.11 -41.68 9.04
N SER A 446 32.50 -40.49 8.55
CA SER A 446 33.43 -39.40 8.95
C SER A 446 33.26 -38.22 7.97
N THR A 447 33.58 -36.98 8.42
CA THR A 447 33.98 -35.75 7.68
C THR A 447 32.96 -35.12 6.68
N SER A 448 32.76 -33.80 6.52
CA SER A 448 33.49 -32.58 6.88
C SER A 448 32.55 -31.34 6.81
N ASN A 449 32.90 -30.29 7.56
CA ASN A 449 32.24 -28.99 7.67
C ASN A 449 32.07 -28.24 6.34
N THR A 450 30.86 -27.74 6.08
CA THR A 450 30.63 -26.40 5.51
C THR A 450 29.38 -25.81 6.19
N GLY A 451 29.58 -24.76 7.00
CA GLY A 451 28.50 -24.06 7.68
C GLY A 451 27.75 -23.17 6.71
N ILE A 452 26.55 -23.60 6.30
CA ILE A 452 25.52 -22.73 5.72
C ILE A 452 24.60 -22.33 6.87
N ILE A 453 24.61 -21.04 7.22
CA ILE A 453 23.60 -20.45 8.10
C ILE A 453 22.29 -20.41 7.31
N CYS A 454 21.45 -21.43 7.49
CA CYS A 454 20.09 -21.45 6.99
C CYS A 454 19.24 -20.45 7.79
N ILE A 455 18.82 -19.37 7.14
CA ILE A 455 17.68 -18.55 7.57
C ILE A 455 16.42 -19.29 7.10
N PRO A 456 15.50 -19.74 7.97
CA PRO A 456 14.28 -20.40 7.52
C PRO A 456 13.27 -19.34 7.06
N GLY A 457 13.30 -19.00 5.78
CA GLY A 457 12.22 -18.29 5.10
C GLY A 457 11.55 -19.24 4.11
N ARG A 458 10.43 -19.85 4.50
CA ARG A 458 9.61 -20.67 3.60
C ARG A 458 8.88 -19.71 2.65
N PHE A 459 9.43 -19.50 1.46
CA PHE A 459 8.73 -18.81 0.37
C PHE A 459 7.73 -19.78 -0.23
N ASP A 460 6.44 -19.61 0.04
CA ASP A 460 5.39 -20.40 -0.59
C ASP A 460 5.25 -20.00 -2.07
N HIS A 461 5.75 -20.87 -2.96
CA HIS A 461 5.72 -20.73 -4.42
C HIS A 461 4.30 -20.56 -5.03
N LEU A 462 3.25 -20.83 -4.25
CA LEU A 462 1.86 -20.85 -4.72
C LEU A 462 1.28 -19.45 -5.00
N TYR A 463 1.73 -18.41 -4.27
CA TYR A 463 1.19 -17.05 -4.43
C TYR A 463 1.71 -16.33 -5.68
N ILE A 464 2.94 -16.65 -6.12
CA ILE A 464 3.51 -16.13 -7.37
C ILE A 464 2.80 -16.75 -8.59
N TYR A 465 2.43 -18.04 -8.50
CA TYR A 465 1.75 -18.75 -9.58
C TYR A 465 0.34 -18.21 -9.85
N HIS A 466 -0.41 -17.87 -8.79
CA HIS A 466 -1.73 -17.23 -8.92
C HIS A 466 -1.66 -15.76 -9.37
N PHE A 467 -0.57 -15.06 -9.06
CA PHE A 467 -0.32 -13.73 -9.61
C PHE A 467 -0.04 -13.84 -11.12
N LEU A 468 0.84 -14.74 -11.56
CA LEU A 468 1.17 -14.91 -12.98
C LEU A 468 -0.03 -15.39 -13.84
N THR A 469 -0.89 -16.27 -13.31
CA THR A 469 -2.09 -16.76 -14.03
C THR A 469 -3.20 -15.71 -14.16
N ALA A 470 -3.25 -14.71 -13.28
CA ALA A 470 -4.18 -13.58 -13.43
C ALA A 470 -3.75 -12.57 -14.51
N PHE A 471 -2.50 -12.63 -14.99
CA PHE A 471 -1.90 -11.69 -15.94
C PHE A 471 -1.65 -12.26 -17.35
N GLY A 472 -2.13 -13.47 -17.67
CA GLY A 472 -1.83 -14.11 -18.96
C GLY A 472 -2.92 -15.04 -19.49
N THR A 473 -3.87 -14.49 -20.24
CA THR A 473 -4.37 -15.07 -21.52
C THR A 473 -5.27 -14.04 -22.21
N ILE A 474 -4.66 -13.17 -23.02
CA ILE A 474 -5.39 -12.50 -24.09
C ILE A 474 -5.13 -13.36 -25.33
N GLN A 475 -6.14 -14.12 -25.74
CA GLN A 475 -6.14 -14.81 -27.03
C GLN A 475 -6.36 -13.73 -28.10
N PHE A 476 -5.35 -13.45 -28.91
CA PHE A 476 -5.53 -12.74 -30.16
C PHE A 476 -5.88 -13.79 -31.23
N GLU A 477 -7.10 -13.69 -31.77
CA GLU A 477 -7.53 -14.46 -32.93
C GLU A 477 -6.91 -13.81 -34.17
N ASP A 478 -6.03 -14.55 -34.85
CA ASP A 478 -5.49 -14.14 -36.14
C ASP A 478 -6.58 -14.35 -37.20
N LEU A 479 -7.11 -13.25 -37.74
CA LEU A 479 -8.29 -13.24 -38.61
C LEU A 479 -8.07 -13.92 -39.98
N ASP A 480 -6.89 -14.47 -40.26
CA ASP A 480 -6.58 -15.06 -41.58
C ASP A 480 -6.12 -16.53 -41.57
N THR A 481 -5.99 -17.22 -40.42
CA THR A 481 -5.52 -18.63 -40.45
C THR A 481 -6.19 -19.64 -39.52
N GLY A 482 -7.06 -19.26 -38.58
CA GLY A 482 -7.98 -20.19 -37.91
C GLY A 482 -7.36 -21.40 -37.16
N VAL A 483 -6.07 -21.36 -36.78
CA VAL A 483 -5.43 -22.43 -36.01
C VAL A 483 -4.93 -21.89 -34.66
N PRO A 484 -5.46 -22.37 -33.52
CA PRO A 484 -4.93 -22.02 -32.21
C PRO A 484 -3.63 -22.79 -31.93
N TYR A 485 -2.56 -22.07 -31.56
CA TYR A 485 -1.34 -22.65 -30.99
C TYR A 485 -1.28 -22.38 -29.49
N SER A 486 -1.05 -23.45 -28.71
CA SER A 486 -0.73 -23.39 -27.28
C SER A 486 0.77 -23.60 -27.11
N ILE A 487 1.46 -22.69 -26.42
CA ILE A 487 2.84 -22.88 -25.97
C ILE A 487 2.84 -22.78 -24.43
N TYR A 488 3.43 -23.80 -23.79
CA TYR A 488 3.57 -23.96 -22.33
C TYR A 488 4.57 -22.99 -21.71
#